data_AF-A0A3M2J412-F1
#
_entry.id   AF-A0A3M2J412-F1
#
_cell.length_a   1.000
_cell.length_b   1.000
_cell.length_c   1.000
_cell.angle_alpha   90.00
_cell.angle_beta   90.00
_cell.angle_gamma   90.00
#
_symmetry.space_group_name_H-M   'P 1'
#
loop_
_entity.id
_entity.type
_entity.pdbx_description
1 polymer ?
#
loop_
_entity_poly.entity_id
_entity_poly.type
_entity_poly.pdbx_seq_one_letter_code
_entity_poly.pdbx_strand_id
1 'polypeptide(L)'
;MNTAARSQVLLSRIDRLPTTPTTSEDRDPRAAVADLALDGCLLGAFADVYPAGGTWWDRALVAVAAQAGVPAPVLRPENLDLEREIRPFHDDSPVTEAVLRLAHAGGLRAVTLERVAMASGRDPDWLVSMHGSAEGLVDALLERITEEAFDDLVPVHASGPPVDVALTAFASSHRVVALLRFLALTGVEVPVEAAATTRRLSPVAGEDLPDPVLVAALAVDAWTLGSVARGYPWPPALTPGVVAELRRLAAS
;
A
#
# COMPACT_ATOMS: atom_id res chain seq x y z
N MET A 1 -18.83 13.38 12.58
CA MET A 1 -19.61 12.11 12.57
C MET A 1 -19.31 11.39 13.88
N ASN A 2 -20.32 11.07 14.70
CA ASN A 2 -20.12 10.35 15.98
C ASN A 2 -19.68 8.89 15.71
N THR A 3 -18.90 8.28 16.60
CA THR A 3 -18.31 6.92 16.50
C THR A 3 -19.33 5.86 16.09
N ALA A 4 -20.54 5.88 16.66
CA ALA A 4 -21.61 4.94 16.31
C ALA A 4 -22.02 4.99 14.83
N ALA A 5 -22.06 6.20 14.23
CA ALA A 5 -22.36 6.35 12.81
C ALA A 5 -21.20 5.86 11.91
N ARG A 6 -19.95 6.00 12.37
CA ARG A 6 -18.77 5.45 11.67
C ARG A 6 -18.77 3.92 11.69
N SER A 7 -19.05 3.30 12.83
CA SER A 7 -19.16 1.84 12.96
C SER A 7 -20.28 1.28 12.09
N GLN A 8 -21.44 1.94 12.03
CA GLN A 8 -22.54 1.51 11.17
C GLN A 8 -22.18 1.58 9.67
N VAL A 9 -21.46 2.63 9.25
CA VAL A 9 -20.95 2.75 7.88
C VAL A 9 -19.95 1.64 7.56
N LEU A 10 -19.03 1.34 8.49
CA LEU A 10 -18.05 0.26 8.32
C LEU A 10 -18.73 -1.11 8.20
N LEU A 11 -19.68 -1.43 9.08
CA LEU A 11 -20.46 -2.67 9.01
C LEU A 11 -21.21 -2.79 7.69
N SER A 12 -21.86 -1.71 7.23
CA SER A 12 -22.54 -1.72 5.93
C SER A 12 -21.59 -1.93 4.75
N ARG A 13 -20.32 -1.53 4.85
CA ARG A 13 -19.30 -1.81 3.83
C ARG A 13 -18.88 -3.28 3.88
N ILE A 14 -18.67 -3.83 5.08
CA ILE A 14 -18.33 -5.25 5.29
C ILE A 14 -19.43 -6.16 4.72
N ASP A 15 -20.70 -5.82 4.92
CA ASP A 15 -21.84 -6.60 4.43
C ASP A 15 -21.96 -6.66 2.89
N ARG A 16 -21.24 -5.79 2.18
CA ARG A 16 -21.22 -5.75 0.71
C ARG A 16 -19.99 -6.44 0.12
N LEU A 17 -19.07 -6.93 0.95
CA LEU A 17 -17.87 -7.63 0.46
C LEU A 17 -18.28 -8.94 -0.21
N PRO A 18 -17.80 -9.22 -1.43
CA PRO A 18 -18.08 -10.48 -2.09
C PRO A 18 -17.41 -11.63 -1.35
N THR A 19 -18.15 -12.73 -1.15
CA THR A 19 -17.65 -13.93 -0.48
C THR A 19 -17.60 -15.13 -1.41
N THR A 20 -16.53 -15.91 -1.34
CA THR A 20 -16.46 -17.24 -1.96
C THR A 20 -17.10 -18.32 -1.07
N PRO A 21 -17.48 -19.48 -1.64
CA PRO A 21 -17.79 -20.67 -0.85
C PRO A 21 -16.56 -21.13 -0.05
N THR A 22 -16.77 -21.57 1.20
CA THR A 22 -15.73 -22.10 2.08
C THR A 22 -15.06 -23.34 1.46
N THR A 23 -13.74 -23.34 1.38
CA THR A 23 -12.95 -24.54 1.07
C THR A 23 -12.10 -24.93 2.28
N SER A 24 -11.62 -26.17 2.34
CA SER A 24 -10.86 -26.68 3.50
C SER A 24 -9.44 -26.09 3.64
N GLU A 25 -9.02 -25.22 2.71
CA GLU A 25 -7.69 -24.59 2.65
C GLU A 25 -7.73 -23.11 3.06
N ASP A 26 -8.78 -22.67 3.75
CA ASP A 26 -8.90 -21.29 4.17
C ASP A 26 -7.78 -20.93 5.16
N ARG A 27 -6.98 -19.90 4.82
CA ARG A 27 -6.01 -19.28 5.74
C ARG A 27 -6.71 -18.85 7.03
N ASP A 28 -5.93 -18.77 8.13
CA ASP A 28 -6.38 -18.16 9.38
C ASP A 28 -7.02 -16.78 9.11
N PRO A 29 -8.32 -16.58 9.41
CA PRO A 29 -8.99 -15.30 9.19
C PRO A 29 -8.31 -14.12 9.87
N ARG A 30 -7.66 -14.33 11.02
CA ARG A 30 -6.97 -13.24 11.72
C ARG A 30 -5.76 -12.76 10.95
N ALA A 31 -4.92 -13.68 10.48
CA ALA A 31 -3.77 -13.38 9.64
C ALA A 31 -4.19 -12.75 8.30
N ALA A 32 -5.23 -13.28 7.65
CA ALA A 32 -5.73 -12.73 6.40
C ALA A 32 -6.30 -11.30 6.54
N VAL A 33 -6.97 -10.98 7.66
CA VAL A 33 -7.39 -9.61 7.96
C VAL A 33 -6.18 -8.70 8.24
N ALA A 34 -5.15 -9.20 8.90
CA ALA A 34 -3.91 -8.45 9.14
C ALA A 34 -3.18 -8.14 7.82
N ASP A 35 -3.05 -9.13 6.92
CA ASP A 35 -2.51 -8.94 5.56
C ASP A 35 -3.29 -7.85 4.80
N LEU A 36 -4.62 -7.95 4.77
CA LEU A 36 -5.48 -6.95 4.14
C LEU A 36 -5.30 -5.56 4.78
N ALA A 37 -5.12 -5.48 6.09
CA ALA A 37 -4.89 -4.19 6.75
C ALA A 37 -3.55 -3.56 6.36
N LEU A 38 -2.49 -4.35 6.16
CA LEU A 38 -1.20 -3.87 5.64
C LEU A 38 -1.33 -3.39 4.19
N ASP A 39 -2.04 -4.14 3.33
CA ASP A 39 -2.38 -3.68 1.98
C ASP A 39 -3.18 -2.38 2.02
N GLY A 40 -4.06 -2.24 3.01
CA GLY A 40 -4.82 -1.02 3.28
C GLY A 40 -3.93 0.18 3.60
N CYS A 41 -2.93 0.00 4.46
CA CYS A 41 -1.92 1.01 4.74
C CYS A 41 -1.16 1.40 3.46
N LEU A 42 -0.67 0.41 2.70
CA LEU A 42 0.14 0.64 1.51
C LEU A 42 -0.65 1.31 0.38
N LEU A 43 -1.80 0.75 0.00
CA LEU A 43 -2.66 1.30 -1.05
C LEU A 43 -3.25 2.64 -0.63
N GLY A 44 -3.57 2.82 0.66
CA GLY A 44 -4.05 4.08 1.19
C GLY A 44 -2.99 5.18 1.10
N ALA A 45 -1.73 4.87 1.44
CA ALA A 45 -0.61 5.79 1.23
C ALA A 45 -0.37 6.06 -0.27
N PHE A 46 -0.37 5.02 -1.10
CA PHE A 46 -0.19 5.14 -2.55
C PHE A 46 -1.28 6.00 -3.22
N ALA A 47 -2.53 5.92 -2.75
CA ALA A 47 -3.66 6.67 -3.29
C ALA A 47 -3.92 8.02 -2.58
N ASP A 48 -3.01 8.44 -1.70
CA ASP A 48 -3.11 9.66 -0.90
C ASP A 48 -4.45 9.75 -0.14
N VAL A 49 -4.83 8.64 0.51
CA VAL A 49 -6.08 8.52 1.28
C VAL A 49 -5.88 8.96 2.73
N TYR A 50 -4.76 8.57 3.33
CA TYR A 50 -4.42 8.86 4.70
C TYR A 50 -3.42 10.00 4.78
N PRO A 51 -3.44 10.82 5.84
CA PRO A 51 -2.50 11.91 6.00
C PRO A 51 -1.06 11.40 6.00
N ALA A 52 -0.19 12.08 5.26
CA ALA A 52 1.25 11.80 5.28
C ALA A 52 1.85 12.19 6.64
N GLY A 53 2.64 11.27 7.20
CA GLY A 53 3.32 11.47 8.46
C GLY A 53 2.42 11.41 9.71
N GLY A 54 3.01 10.94 10.81
CA GLY A 54 2.37 10.97 12.13
C GLY A 54 2.26 9.60 12.81
N THR A 55 1.81 9.62 14.06
CA THR A 55 1.70 8.45 14.94
C THR A 55 0.68 7.40 14.50
N TRP A 56 -0.11 7.68 13.44
CA TRP A 56 -1.16 6.78 12.97
C TRP A 56 -0.58 5.53 12.29
N TRP A 57 0.53 5.66 11.56
CA TRP A 57 1.18 4.54 10.88
C TRP A 57 1.72 3.56 11.90
N ASP A 58 2.50 4.06 12.86
CA ASP A 58 3.03 3.28 13.99
C ASP A 58 1.91 2.56 14.76
N ARG A 59 0.83 3.28 15.05
CA ARG A 59 -0.35 2.72 15.71
C ARG A 59 -0.99 1.62 14.86
N ALA A 60 -1.12 1.82 13.55
CA ALA A 60 -1.67 0.82 12.65
C ALA A 60 -0.82 -0.45 12.67
N LEU A 61 0.51 -0.34 12.62
CA LEU A 61 1.40 -1.50 12.67
C LEU A 61 1.28 -2.27 14.01
N VAL A 62 1.18 -1.56 15.13
CA VAL A 62 0.97 -2.20 16.45
C VAL A 62 -0.39 -2.91 16.52
N ALA A 63 -1.45 -2.27 16.02
CA ALA A 63 -2.80 -2.85 16.01
C ALA A 63 -2.87 -4.09 15.10
N VAL A 64 -2.23 -4.04 13.93
CA VAL A 64 -2.14 -5.17 12.99
C VAL A 64 -1.33 -6.32 13.59
N ALA A 65 -0.21 -6.04 14.26
CA ALA A 65 0.58 -7.06 14.94
C ALA A 65 -0.24 -7.78 16.03
N ALA A 66 -0.99 -7.01 16.84
CA ALA A 66 -1.90 -7.57 17.85
C ALA A 66 -3.01 -8.42 17.21
N GLN A 67 -3.57 -7.99 16.07
CA GLN A 67 -4.56 -8.77 15.33
C GLN A 67 -4.00 -10.12 14.88
N ALA A 68 -2.79 -10.12 14.30
CA ALA A 68 -2.12 -11.32 13.83
C ALA A 68 -1.54 -12.20 14.97
N GLY A 69 -1.50 -11.69 16.21
CA GLY A 69 -0.93 -12.41 17.34
C GLY A 69 0.60 -12.52 17.28
N VAL A 70 1.26 -11.58 16.60
CA VAL A 70 2.72 -11.52 16.46
C VAL A 70 3.29 -10.33 17.23
N PRO A 71 4.58 -10.33 17.58
CA PRO A 71 5.22 -9.18 18.21
C PRO A 71 5.10 -7.92 17.34
N ALA A 72 4.82 -6.77 17.96
CA ALA A 72 4.87 -5.50 17.26
C ALA A 72 6.28 -5.24 16.71
N PRO A 73 6.42 -4.64 15.51
CA PRO A 73 7.73 -4.36 14.95
C PRO A 73 8.45 -3.32 15.82
N VAL A 74 9.78 -3.45 15.90
CA VAL A 74 10.61 -2.48 16.63
C VAL A 74 10.78 -1.24 15.75
N LEU A 75 10.09 -0.16 16.12
CA LEU A 75 10.24 1.15 15.50
C LEU A 75 11.53 1.78 15.99
N ARG A 76 12.54 1.84 15.11
CA ARG A 76 13.82 2.45 15.42
C ARG A 76 13.90 3.84 14.79
N PRO A 77 14.28 4.90 15.53
CA PRO A 77 14.35 6.25 14.98
C PRO A 77 15.22 6.36 13.72
N GLU A 78 16.29 5.57 13.62
CA GLU A 78 17.16 5.55 12.42
C GLU A 78 16.49 5.02 11.16
N ASN A 79 15.37 4.31 11.28
CA ASN A 79 14.59 3.79 10.17
C ASN A 79 13.44 4.72 9.76
N LEU A 80 13.25 5.82 10.49
CA LEU A 80 12.17 6.79 10.28
C LEU A 80 12.71 8.02 9.53
N ASP A 81 12.19 8.25 8.34
CA ASP A 81 12.46 9.40 7.50
C ASP A 81 11.11 9.97 7.03
N LEU A 82 10.57 10.87 7.85
CA LEU A 82 9.28 11.51 7.62
C LEU A 82 9.27 12.34 6.33
N GLU A 83 10.42 12.94 5.97
CA GLU A 83 10.51 13.75 4.76
C GLU A 83 10.34 12.89 3.51
N ARG A 84 10.96 11.70 3.50
CA ARG A 84 10.78 10.71 2.44
C ARG A 84 9.38 10.13 2.40
N GLU A 85 8.75 9.87 3.55
CA GLU A 85 7.35 9.38 3.58
C GLU A 85 6.34 10.40 3.06
N ILE A 86 6.57 11.70 3.32
CA ILE A 86 5.71 12.77 2.80
C ILE A 86 5.89 12.95 1.29
N ARG A 87 7.09 12.70 0.76
CA ARG A 87 7.43 12.83 -0.65
C ARG A 87 8.07 11.56 -1.20
N PRO A 88 7.32 10.44 -1.30
CA PRO A 88 7.90 9.13 -1.66
C PRO A 88 8.49 9.12 -3.07
N PHE A 89 8.01 9.99 -3.95
CA PHE A 89 8.47 10.09 -5.35
C PHE A 89 9.51 11.20 -5.59
N HIS A 90 10.01 11.87 -4.54
CA HIS A 90 11.13 12.81 -4.64
C HIS A 90 12.47 12.06 -4.64
N ASP A 91 13.40 12.44 -5.51
CA ASP A 91 14.70 11.77 -5.62
C ASP A 91 15.79 12.77 -6.01
N ASP A 92 17.00 12.58 -5.48
CA ASP A 92 18.15 13.46 -5.78
C ASP A 92 18.55 13.40 -7.26
N SER A 93 18.25 12.30 -7.95
CA SER A 93 18.40 12.17 -9.39
C SER A 93 17.18 12.77 -10.11
N PRO A 94 17.33 13.86 -10.89
CA PRO A 94 16.20 14.47 -11.61
C PRO A 94 15.52 13.54 -12.60
N VAL A 95 16.28 12.58 -13.17
CA VAL A 95 15.74 11.58 -14.09
C VAL A 95 14.89 10.57 -13.34
N THR A 96 15.37 10.08 -12.20
CA THR A 96 14.63 9.15 -11.35
C THR A 96 13.35 9.79 -10.84
N GLU A 97 13.44 11.01 -10.31
CA GLU A 97 12.26 11.76 -9.85
C GLU A 97 11.24 11.92 -10.99
N ALA A 98 11.69 12.32 -12.19
CA ALA A 98 10.81 12.50 -13.35
C ALA A 98 10.06 11.21 -13.69
N VAL A 99 10.77 10.07 -13.75
CA VAL A 99 10.15 8.77 -14.04
C VAL A 99 9.13 8.40 -12.96
N LEU A 100 9.51 8.48 -11.68
CA LEU A 100 8.63 8.13 -10.56
C LEU A 100 7.36 8.98 -10.53
N ARG A 101 7.49 10.30 -10.72
CA ARG A 101 6.36 11.24 -10.74
C ARG A 101 5.45 11.02 -11.94
N LEU A 102 6.01 10.76 -13.13
CA LEU A 102 5.22 10.44 -14.33
C LEU A 102 4.46 9.11 -14.17
N ALA A 103 5.14 8.07 -13.68
CA ALA A 103 4.55 6.76 -13.43
C ALA A 103 3.41 6.86 -12.42
N HIS A 104 3.62 7.55 -11.30
CA HIS A 104 2.60 7.74 -10.28
C HIS A 104 1.40 8.56 -10.77
N ALA A 105 1.63 9.65 -11.52
CA ALA A 105 0.55 10.55 -11.94
C ALA A 105 -0.25 10.05 -13.15
N GLY A 106 0.36 9.29 -14.06
CA GLY A 106 -0.24 8.93 -15.35
C GLY A 106 -0.11 7.46 -15.75
N GLY A 107 0.44 6.63 -14.88
CA GLY A 107 0.81 5.23 -15.16
C GLY A 107 2.07 5.13 -16.04
N LEU A 108 2.52 3.91 -16.30
CA LEU A 108 3.72 3.66 -17.11
C LEU A 108 3.61 4.23 -18.53
N ARG A 109 2.41 4.29 -19.09
CA ARG A 109 2.15 4.93 -20.40
C ARG A 109 2.54 6.41 -20.44
N ALA A 110 2.62 7.08 -19.29
CA ALA A 110 3.03 8.46 -19.21
C ALA A 110 4.55 8.64 -19.22
N VAL A 111 5.30 7.56 -18.99
CA VAL A 111 6.76 7.52 -18.99
C VAL A 111 7.25 7.33 -20.42
N THR A 112 7.59 8.43 -21.08
CA THR A 112 8.30 8.42 -22.37
C THR A 112 9.62 9.15 -22.22
N LEU A 113 10.63 8.83 -23.03
CA LEU A 113 11.94 9.48 -22.92
C LEU A 113 11.83 11.00 -23.14
N GLU A 114 10.94 11.46 -24.01
CA GLU A 114 10.71 12.90 -24.24
C GLU A 114 10.11 13.58 -23.01
N ARG A 115 9.14 12.93 -22.35
CA ARG A 115 8.52 13.47 -21.13
C ARG A 115 9.48 13.46 -19.96
N VAL A 116 10.28 12.40 -19.83
CA VAL A 116 11.33 12.29 -18.81
C VAL A 116 12.40 13.35 -19.05
N ALA A 117 12.87 13.54 -20.28
CA ALA A 117 13.82 14.59 -20.66
C ALA A 117 13.31 15.98 -20.25
N MET A 118 12.07 16.30 -20.64
CA MET A 118 11.43 17.58 -20.32
C MET A 118 11.28 17.80 -18.82
N ALA A 119 10.82 16.80 -18.07
CA ALA A 119 10.61 16.91 -16.62
C ALA A 119 11.92 16.93 -15.82
N SER A 120 12.96 16.25 -16.29
CA SER A 120 14.27 16.19 -15.64
C SER A 120 15.25 17.29 -16.08
N GLY A 121 14.90 18.06 -17.11
CA GLY A 121 15.79 19.06 -17.72
C GLY A 121 16.99 18.45 -18.44
N ARG A 122 16.88 17.20 -18.90
CA ARG A 122 17.94 16.47 -19.60
C ARG A 122 17.69 16.43 -21.10
N ASP A 123 18.76 16.17 -21.84
CA ASP A 123 18.71 15.99 -23.29
C ASP A 123 18.09 14.61 -23.63
N PRO A 124 17.10 14.53 -24.54
CA PRO A 124 16.54 13.27 -24.99
C PRO A 124 17.57 12.29 -25.58
N ASP A 125 18.54 12.77 -26.37
CA ASP A 125 19.57 11.93 -27.01
C ASP A 125 20.51 11.33 -25.97
N TRP A 126 20.77 12.05 -24.88
CA TRP A 126 21.53 11.52 -23.75
C TRP A 126 20.78 10.37 -23.06
N LEU A 127 19.45 10.49 -22.85
CA LEU A 127 18.65 9.42 -22.27
C LEU A 127 18.61 8.17 -23.16
N VAL A 128 18.46 8.35 -24.48
CA VAL A 128 18.50 7.25 -25.46
C VAL A 128 19.86 6.54 -25.41
N SER A 129 20.95 7.30 -25.36
CA SER A 129 22.30 6.73 -25.29
C SER A 129 22.54 5.91 -24.01
N MET A 130 22.06 6.40 -22.86
CA MET A 130 22.29 5.76 -21.56
C MET A 130 21.36 4.58 -21.27
N HIS A 131 20.10 4.67 -21.67
CA HIS A 131 19.06 3.72 -21.26
C HIS A 131 18.40 2.96 -22.42
N GLY A 132 18.64 3.37 -23.67
CA GLY A 132 18.07 2.76 -24.87
C GLY A 132 16.59 3.09 -25.09
N SER A 133 15.74 2.83 -24.10
CA SER A 133 14.29 3.04 -24.16
C SER A 133 13.72 3.49 -22.80
N ALA A 134 12.47 3.96 -22.81
CA ALA A 134 11.76 4.25 -21.56
C ALA A 134 11.53 3.00 -20.71
N GLU A 135 11.31 1.85 -21.36
CA GLU A 135 11.21 0.54 -20.69
C GLU A 135 12.53 0.15 -20.01
N GLY A 136 13.66 0.24 -20.73
CA GLY A 136 14.98 -0.04 -20.14
C GLY A 136 15.35 0.90 -18.99
N LEU A 137 14.91 2.16 -19.04
CA LEU A 137 15.04 3.09 -17.92
C LEU A 137 14.21 2.67 -16.71
N VAL A 138 12.96 2.25 -16.91
CA VAL A 138 12.08 1.76 -15.84
C VAL A 138 12.64 0.48 -15.23
N ASP A 139 13.10 -0.47 -16.05
CA ASP A 139 13.67 -1.74 -15.60
C ASP A 139 14.93 -1.52 -14.76
N ALA A 140 15.84 -0.65 -15.19
CA ALA A 140 17.04 -0.31 -14.42
C ALA A 140 16.71 0.32 -13.06
N LEU A 141 15.64 1.12 -12.98
CA LEU A 141 15.18 1.70 -11.72
C LEU A 141 14.51 0.66 -10.81
N LEU A 142 13.74 -0.27 -11.38
CA LEU A 142 13.14 -1.40 -10.67
C LEU A 142 14.20 -2.33 -10.08
N GLU A 143 15.23 -2.66 -10.85
CA GLU A 143 16.37 -3.48 -10.40
C GLU A 143 17.04 -2.82 -9.19
N ARG A 144 17.41 -1.53 -9.31
CA ARG A 144 17.99 -0.78 -8.19
C ARG A 144 17.10 -0.75 -6.95
N ILE A 145 15.80 -0.50 -7.10
CA ILE A 145 14.85 -0.50 -5.98
C ILE A 145 14.78 -1.89 -5.32
N THR A 146 14.80 -2.94 -6.13
CA THR A 146 14.75 -4.34 -5.67
C THR A 146 16.00 -4.68 -4.86
N GLU A 147 17.18 -4.36 -5.38
CA GLU A 147 18.46 -4.57 -4.69
C GLU A 147 18.56 -3.79 -3.38
N GLU A 148 18.17 -2.51 -3.39
CA GLU A 148 18.33 -1.62 -2.23
C GLU A 148 17.36 -1.94 -1.08
N ALA A 149 16.15 -2.43 -1.38
CA ALA A 149 15.08 -2.53 -0.37
C ALA A 149 14.48 -3.93 -0.20
N PHE A 150 14.70 -4.84 -1.15
CA PHE A 150 14.01 -6.13 -1.22
C PHE A 150 14.94 -7.34 -1.30
N ASP A 151 16.26 -7.20 -1.31
CA ASP A 151 17.21 -8.33 -1.35
C ASP A 151 16.97 -9.36 -0.24
N ASP A 152 16.58 -8.92 0.95
CA ASP A 152 16.23 -9.81 2.08
C ASP A 152 14.78 -10.33 2.04
N LEU A 153 13.99 -9.92 1.04
CA LEU A 153 12.55 -10.21 0.88
C LEU A 153 12.25 -11.17 -0.30
N VAL A 154 13.28 -11.66 -1.00
CA VAL A 154 13.21 -12.56 -2.19
C VAL A 154 12.56 -13.94 -1.83
N PRO A 155 11.75 -14.54 -2.73
CA PRO A 155 10.38 -14.93 -2.43
C PRO A 155 10.24 -16.28 -1.74
N VAL A 156 9.55 -16.28 -0.60
CA VAL A 156 8.87 -17.48 -0.09
C VAL A 156 7.72 -17.78 -1.06
N HIS A 157 7.81 -18.89 -1.78
CA HIS A 157 6.93 -19.22 -2.90
C HIS A 157 5.43 -19.19 -2.55
N ALA A 158 4.63 -18.62 -3.47
CA ALA A 158 3.18 -18.81 -3.66
C ALA A 158 2.21 -18.42 -2.53
N SER A 159 2.67 -17.72 -1.50
CA SER A 159 1.85 -17.00 -0.54
C SER A 159 2.71 -15.86 -0.03
N GLY A 160 2.23 -14.62 -0.02
CA GLY A 160 3.01 -13.45 0.39
C GLY A 160 3.80 -13.64 1.71
N PRO A 161 4.74 -12.74 2.03
CA PRO A 161 5.58 -12.89 3.22
C PRO A 161 4.70 -13.02 4.48
N PRO A 162 5.13 -13.80 5.48
CA PRO A 162 4.47 -13.83 6.79
C PRO A 162 4.23 -12.41 7.35
N VAL A 163 3.12 -12.21 8.07
CA VAL A 163 2.70 -10.89 8.59
C VAL A 163 3.80 -10.18 9.39
N ASP A 164 4.58 -10.92 10.18
CA ASP A 164 5.70 -10.39 10.96
C ASP A 164 6.86 -9.86 10.09
N VAL A 165 7.15 -10.54 8.98
CA VAL A 165 8.12 -10.08 7.99
C VAL A 165 7.61 -8.81 7.29
N ALA A 166 6.33 -8.80 6.90
CA ALA A 166 5.71 -7.62 6.29
C ALA A 166 5.70 -6.41 7.26
N LEU A 167 5.32 -6.62 8.52
CA LEU A 167 5.36 -5.59 9.56
C LEU A 167 6.77 -5.01 9.76
N THR A 168 7.80 -5.85 9.71
CA THR A 168 9.19 -5.41 9.81
C THR A 168 9.59 -4.52 8.62
N ALA A 169 9.14 -4.85 7.41
CA ALA A 169 9.36 -4.01 6.25
C ALA A 169 8.61 -2.67 6.36
N PHE A 170 7.36 -2.68 6.83
CA PHE A 170 6.54 -1.49 6.98
C PHE A 170 6.99 -0.56 8.12
N ALA A 171 7.83 -1.05 9.03
CA ALA A 171 8.45 -0.27 10.09
C ALA A 171 9.70 0.54 9.64
N SER A 172 10.01 0.54 8.34
CA SER A 172 11.11 1.29 7.75
C SER A 172 10.60 2.23 6.65
N SER A 173 10.80 3.54 6.82
CA SER A 173 10.43 4.54 5.82
C SER A 173 11.10 4.27 4.47
N HIS A 174 12.35 3.80 4.48
CA HIS A 174 13.07 3.42 3.27
C HIS A 174 12.34 2.31 2.50
N ARG A 175 11.96 1.23 3.20
CA ARG A 175 11.27 0.09 2.58
C ARG A 175 9.85 0.43 2.16
N VAL A 176 9.12 1.23 2.93
CA VAL A 176 7.78 1.71 2.55
C VAL A 176 7.86 2.57 1.29
N VAL A 177 8.80 3.52 1.21
CA VAL A 177 8.99 4.36 0.02
C VAL A 177 9.40 3.51 -1.18
N ALA A 178 10.27 2.53 -0.99
CA ALA A 178 10.64 1.58 -2.04
C ALA A 178 9.42 0.77 -2.54
N LEU A 179 8.55 0.30 -1.66
CA LEU A 179 7.28 -0.36 -2.02
C LEU A 179 6.38 0.56 -2.85
N LEU A 180 6.20 1.82 -2.43
CA LEU A 180 5.38 2.79 -3.17
C LEU A 180 5.94 3.06 -4.57
N ARG A 181 7.26 3.21 -4.69
CA ARG A 181 7.96 3.38 -5.98
C ARG A 181 7.83 2.12 -6.83
N PHE A 182 7.97 0.94 -6.24
CA PHE A 182 7.80 -0.34 -6.92
C PHE A 182 6.38 -0.49 -7.50
N LEU A 183 5.33 -0.15 -6.73
CA LEU A 183 3.95 -0.14 -7.24
C LEU A 183 3.78 0.79 -8.45
N ALA A 184 4.31 2.01 -8.38
CA ALA A 184 4.24 2.96 -9.51
C ALA A 184 4.94 2.40 -10.76
N LEU A 185 6.13 1.83 -10.60
CA LEU A 185 6.96 1.33 -11.70
C LEU A 185 6.50 -0.04 -12.24
N THR A 186 5.70 -0.79 -11.50
CA THR A 186 5.05 -2.02 -11.98
C THR A 186 3.67 -1.75 -12.61
N GLY A 187 3.29 -0.47 -12.75
CA GLY A 187 2.06 -0.07 -13.42
C GLY A 187 0.81 -0.23 -12.56
N VAL A 188 0.95 -0.24 -11.24
CA VAL A 188 -0.20 -0.21 -10.33
C VAL A 188 -0.90 1.15 -10.43
N GLU A 189 -2.18 1.12 -10.78
CA GLU A 189 -3.01 2.32 -10.91
C GLU A 189 -4.26 2.19 -10.03
N VAL A 190 -4.43 3.11 -9.09
CA VAL A 190 -5.66 3.24 -8.29
C VAL A 190 -6.56 4.31 -8.91
N PRO A 191 -7.81 3.99 -9.29
CA PRO A 191 -8.74 4.99 -9.83
C PRO A 191 -8.99 6.14 -8.84
N VAL A 192 -8.96 7.38 -9.34
CA VAL A 192 -9.20 8.60 -8.54
C VAL A 192 -10.53 8.55 -7.79
N GLU A 193 -11.57 7.97 -8.41
CA GLU A 193 -12.90 7.81 -7.81
C GLU A 193 -12.91 6.86 -6.62
N ALA A 194 -12.10 5.79 -6.68
CA ALA A 194 -11.92 4.84 -5.58
C ALA A 194 -11.20 5.53 -4.42
N ALA A 195 -10.09 6.22 -4.70
CA ALA A 195 -9.36 7.01 -3.71
C ALA A 195 -10.24 8.07 -3.03
N ALA A 196 -11.02 8.84 -3.81
CA ALA A 196 -11.93 9.85 -3.29
C ALA A 196 -13.08 9.24 -2.47
N THR A 197 -13.59 8.07 -2.87
CA THR A 197 -14.61 7.34 -2.11
C THR A 197 -14.05 6.83 -0.79
N THR A 198 -12.86 6.25 -0.79
CA THR A 198 -12.18 5.79 0.43
C THR A 198 -11.90 6.96 1.36
N ARG A 199 -11.36 8.09 0.89
CA ARG A 199 -11.17 9.30 1.74
C ARG A 199 -12.46 9.77 2.42
N ARG A 200 -13.58 9.70 1.71
CA ARG A 200 -14.89 10.14 2.23
C ARG A 200 -15.47 9.17 3.26
N LEU A 201 -15.25 7.87 3.09
CA LEU A 201 -15.92 6.82 3.86
C LEU A 201 -15.03 6.17 4.92
N SER A 202 -13.71 6.28 4.78
CA SER A 202 -12.75 5.72 5.71
C SER A 202 -12.84 6.43 7.04
N PRO A 203 -13.03 5.69 8.14
CA PRO A 203 -12.97 6.27 9.47
C PRO A 203 -11.53 6.51 9.94
N VAL A 204 -10.51 5.97 9.25
CA VAL A 204 -9.08 6.00 9.64
C VAL A 204 -8.54 7.43 9.69
N ALA A 205 -8.98 8.30 8.77
CA ALA A 205 -8.54 9.69 8.68
C ALA A 205 -9.16 10.63 9.75
N GLY A 206 -9.84 10.09 10.78
CA GLY A 206 -10.43 10.86 11.88
C GLY A 206 -10.05 10.31 13.25
N GLU A 207 -9.86 11.18 14.26
CA GLU A 207 -9.30 10.78 15.56
C GLU A 207 -10.19 9.83 16.40
N ASP A 208 -9.46 8.97 17.14
CA ASP A 208 -9.78 7.90 18.11
C ASP A 208 -10.80 6.81 17.72
N LEU A 209 -10.36 5.91 16.83
CA LEU A 209 -10.95 4.57 16.70
C LEU A 209 -10.31 3.60 17.70
N PRO A 210 -11.04 2.64 18.28
CA PRO A 210 -10.41 1.48 18.92
C PRO A 210 -9.54 0.70 17.93
N ASP A 211 -8.42 0.14 18.39
CA ASP A 211 -7.47 -0.59 17.52
C ASP A 211 -8.11 -1.73 16.70
N PRO A 212 -9.05 -2.54 17.25
CA PRO A 212 -9.79 -3.52 16.44
C PRO A 212 -10.55 -2.88 15.27
N VAL A 213 -11.21 -1.75 15.51
CA VAL A 213 -11.99 -1.01 14.50
C VAL A 213 -11.07 -0.38 13.46
N LEU A 214 -9.91 0.11 13.87
CA LEU A 214 -8.86 0.60 12.97
C LEU A 214 -8.41 -0.49 11.99
N VAL A 215 -8.11 -1.70 12.48
CA VAL A 215 -7.69 -2.83 11.63
C VAL A 215 -8.78 -3.22 10.64
N ALA A 216 -10.04 -3.31 11.09
CA ALA A 216 -11.17 -3.59 10.20
C ALA A 216 -11.35 -2.51 9.13
N ALA A 217 -11.21 -1.23 9.50
CA ALA A 217 -11.31 -0.12 8.57
C ALA A 217 -10.21 -0.17 7.50
N LEU A 218 -8.95 -0.39 7.90
CA LEU A 218 -7.82 -0.53 6.98
C LEU A 218 -8.03 -1.68 5.99
N ALA A 219 -8.46 -2.85 6.46
CA ALA A 219 -8.71 -4.00 5.59
C ALA A 219 -9.86 -3.76 4.58
N VAL A 220 -10.92 -3.05 4.99
CA VAL A 220 -12.03 -2.69 4.08
C VAL A 220 -11.62 -1.60 3.09
N ASP A 221 -10.77 -0.68 3.50
CA ASP A 221 -10.19 0.33 2.61
C ASP A 221 -9.26 -0.33 1.58
N ALA A 222 -8.46 -1.32 1.99
CA ALA A 222 -7.67 -2.17 1.10
C ALA A 222 -8.55 -2.83 0.04
N TRP A 223 -9.69 -3.43 0.45
CA TRP A 223 -10.65 -4.00 -0.49
C TRP A 223 -11.18 -2.97 -1.48
N THR A 224 -11.53 -1.78 -1.00
CA THR A 224 -12.11 -0.71 -1.83
C THR A 224 -11.11 -0.22 -2.88
N LEU A 225 -9.82 -0.15 -2.54
CA LEU A 225 -8.76 0.32 -3.43
C LEU A 225 -8.24 -0.80 -4.33
N GLY A 226 -7.91 -1.96 -3.75
CA GLY A 226 -7.27 -3.09 -4.41
C GLY A 226 -8.18 -3.80 -5.42
N SER A 227 -9.48 -3.95 -5.13
CA SER A 227 -10.40 -4.66 -6.03
C SER A 227 -10.63 -3.97 -7.38
N VAL A 228 -10.24 -2.69 -7.49
CA VAL A 228 -10.35 -1.89 -8.71
C VAL A 228 -8.99 -1.38 -9.20
N ALA A 229 -7.91 -1.69 -8.48
CA ALA A 229 -6.56 -1.32 -8.88
C ALA A 229 -6.12 -2.16 -10.08
N ARG A 230 -5.56 -1.51 -11.10
CA ARG A 230 -4.92 -2.22 -12.22
C ARG A 230 -3.51 -2.63 -11.82
N GLY A 231 -3.03 -3.76 -12.35
CA GLY A 231 -1.65 -4.22 -12.12
C GLY A 231 -1.37 -4.72 -10.71
N TYR A 232 -2.35 -4.68 -9.80
CA TYR A 232 -2.21 -5.13 -8.43
C TYR A 232 -2.89 -6.50 -8.23
N PRO A 233 -2.19 -7.53 -7.74
CA PRO A 233 -2.78 -8.86 -7.55
C PRO A 233 -3.81 -8.81 -6.43
N TRP A 234 -5.10 -8.86 -6.77
CA TRP A 234 -6.19 -8.81 -5.80
C TRP A 234 -7.12 -10.03 -5.92
N PRO A 235 -7.51 -10.67 -4.80
CA PRO A 235 -8.46 -11.78 -4.86
C PRO A 235 -9.86 -11.30 -5.28
N PRO A 236 -10.63 -12.12 -6.03
CA PRO A 236 -11.95 -11.73 -6.52
C PRO A 236 -13.03 -11.70 -5.43
N ALA A 237 -12.82 -12.41 -4.32
CA ALA A 237 -13.72 -12.46 -3.17
C ALA A 237 -12.97 -12.90 -1.91
N LEU A 238 -13.56 -12.63 -0.74
CA LEU A 238 -13.05 -13.03 0.57
C LEU A 238 -13.68 -14.34 1.04
N THR A 239 -13.00 -15.06 1.93
CA THR A 239 -13.61 -16.21 2.59
C THR A 239 -14.65 -15.75 3.63
N PRO A 240 -15.68 -16.56 3.94
CA PRO A 240 -16.66 -16.21 4.97
C PRO A 240 -16.03 -15.98 6.34
N GLY A 241 -14.93 -16.68 6.65
CA GLY A 241 -14.15 -16.51 7.88
C GLY A 241 -13.55 -15.11 8.01
N VAL A 242 -12.96 -14.58 6.93
CA VAL A 242 -12.42 -13.21 6.90
C VAL A 242 -13.52 -12.18 7.12
N VAL A 243 -14.67 -12.34 6.46
CA VAL A 243 -15.80 -11.40 6.64
C VAL A 243 -16.36 -11.47 8.06
N ALA A 244 -16.46 -12.66 8.66
CA ALA A 244 -16.88 -12.81 10.05
C ALA A 244 -15.91 -12.13 11.02
N GLU A 245 -14.61 -12.25 10.79
CA GLU A 245 -13.58 -11.60 11.60
C GLU A 245 -13.62 -10.07 11.49
N LEU A 246 -13.80 -9.53 10.27
CA LEU A 246 -14.01 -8.09 10.06
C LEU A 246 -15.23 -7.57 10.83
N ARG A 247 -16.35 -8.30 10.82
CA ARG A 247 -17.55 -7.93 11.61
C ARG A 247 -17.27 -7.93 13.11
N ARG A 248 -16.55 -8.94 13.62
CA ARG A 248 -16.18 -9.04 15.03
C ARG A 248 -15.36 -7.83 15.48
N LEU A 249 -14.36 -7.45 14.67
CA LEU A 249 -13.51 -6.29 14.92
C LEU A 249 -14.27 -4.97 14.86
N ALA A 250 -15.14 -4.79 13.86
CA ALA A 250 -15.94 -3.57 13.70
C ALA A 250 -17.01 -3.36 14.79
N ALA A 251 -17.38 -4.42 15.51
CA ALA A 251 -18.35 -4.39 16.61
C ALA A 251 -17.70 -4.22 18.00
N SER A 252 -16.37 -4.14 18.08
CA SER A 252 -15.61 -3.92 19.33
C SER A 252 -15.57 -2.45 19.73
#